data_AF-A0A060NQR2-F1
#
_entry.id   AF-A0A060NQR2-F1
#
_cell.length_a   1.000
_cell.length_b   1.000
_cell.length_c   1.000
_cell.angle_alpha   90.00
_cell.angle_beta   90.00
_cell.angle_gamma   90.00
#
_symmetry.space_group_name_H-M   'P 1'
#
loop_
_entity.id
_entity.type
_entity.pdbx_description
1 polymer ?
#
loop_
_entity_poly.entity_id
_entity_poly.type
_entity_poly.pdbx_seq_one_letter_code
_entity_poly.pdbx_strand_id
1 'polypeptide(L)'
;MVECEAYADSLTAERIRRVSQGYAYQGNHRVELMQRSLTFTDLRNADRLLHDIAAIENLEGSQYDRLDKKVKDGVLLVEGVKQITERMEGLGGEFTYCTLGAAVDMDRMLTGEHLPSFDQLGALLYHMATNEAMQPAALALDQAAGIGYLGESAQYHVWLIYKPELQFLQSREAALTMAKAQDFVAAKPGKKQLVFAPAKFVSQRLLVAAGLAVEFAPLPWALYRAERG
;
A
#
# COMPACT_ATOMS: atom_id res chain seq x y z
N MET A 1 13.15 -12.74 17.08
CA MET A 1 13.09 -13.80 16.05
C MET A 1 11.61 -14.00 15.76
N VAL A 2 11.06 -13.26 14.80
CA VAL A 2 9.63 -13.30 14.49
C VAL A 2 9.45 -14.38 13.42
N GLU A 3 9.05 -15.58 13.85
CA GLU A 3 8.98 -16.80 13.01
C GLU A 3 8.01 -16.69 11.81
N CYS A 4 7.20 -15.63 11.74
CA CYS A 4 6.15 -15.49 10.73
C CYS A 4 6.51 -14.61 9.51
N GLU A 5 7.62 -13.87 9.54
CA GLU A 5 7.88 -12.83 8.51
C GLU A 5 8.22 -13.41 7.13
N ALA A 6 8.99 -14.51 7.06
CA ALA A 6 9.47 -15.05 5.78
C ALA A 6 8.36 -15.73 4.94
N TYR A 7 7.31 -16.25 5.58
CA TYR A 7 6.23 -16.97 4.91
C TYR A 7 4.95 -16.15 4.72
N ALA A 8 4.85 -15.02 5.42
CA ALA A 8 3.71 -14.12 5.29
C ALA A 8 3.57 -13.57 3.86
N ASP A 9 4.67 -13.19 3.21
CA ASP A 9 4.61 -12.72 1.82
C ASP A 9 4.48 -13.87 0.81
N SER A 10 5.30 -14.92 0.94
CA SER A 10 5.34 -16.01 -0.05
C SER A 10 4.11 -16.93 -0.04
N LEU A 11 3.38 -17.04 1.08
CA LEU A 11 2.16 -17.83 1.14
C LEU A 11 0.94 -17.03 1.56
N THR A 12 1.01 -16.26 2.65
CA THR A 12 -0.22 -15.65 3.17
C THR A 12 -0.74 -14.57 2.22
N ALA A 13 0.14 -13.67 1.77
CA ALA A 13 -0.19 -12.69 0.74
C ALA A 13 -0.56 -13.37 -0.59
N GLU A 14 0.14 -14.43 -0.96
CA GLU A 14 -0.14 -15.21 -2.18
C GLU A 14 -1.55 -15.84 -2.16
N ARG A 15 -1.95 -16.43 -1.03
CA ARG A 15 -3.28 -17.00 -0.84
C ARG A 15 -4.36 -15.92 -0.89
N ILE A 16 -4.15 -14.80 -0.21
CA ILE A 16 -5.10 -13.68 -0.26
C ILE A 16 -5.19 -13.14 -1.70
N ARG A 17 -4.08 -13.06 -2.44
CA ARG A 17 -4.08 -12.67 -3.86
C ARG A 17 -4.92 -13.60 -4.71
N ARG A 18 -4.75 -14.92 -4.55
CA ARG A 18 -5.54 -15.92 -5.30
C ARG A 18 -7.02 -15.84 -4.98
N VAL A 19 -7.39 -15.64 -3.72
CA VAL A 19 -8.80 -15.48 -3.32
C VAL A 19 -9.38 -14.19 -3.91
N SER A 20 -8.63 -13.10 -3.86
CA SER A 20 -9.08 -11.78 -4.30
C SER A 20 -9.17 -11.64 -5.82
N GLN A 21 -8.13 -12.08 -6.54
CA GLN A 21 -7.97 -11.88 -7.99
C GLN A 21 -8.32 -13.13 -8.81
N GLY A 22 -8.48 -14.29 -8.16
CA GLY A 22 -8.64 -15.57 -8.83
C GLY A 22 -7.29 -16.23 -9.12
N TYR A 23 -7.35 -17.51 -9.51
CA TYR A 23 -6.17 -18.33 -9.74
C TYR A 23 -6.38 -19.34 -10.86
N ALA A 24 -5.28 -19.81 -11.45
CA ALA A 24 -5.32 -20.86 -12.46
C ALA A 24 -5.81 -22.17 -11.82
N TYR A 25 -6.90 -22.72 -12.36
CA TYR A 25 -7.51 -23.93 -11.87
C TYR A 25 -8.21 -24.62 -13.02
N GLN A 26 -7.99 -25.93 -13.13
CA GLN A 26 -8.66 -26.78 -14.09
C GLN A 26 -9.33 -27.93 -13.34
N GLY A 27 -10.65 -28.04 -13.45
CA GLY A 27 -11.40 -29.06 -12.74
C GLY A 27 -12.86 -28.71 -12.53
N ASN A 28 -13.56 -29.58 -11.81
CA ASN A 28 -14.96 -29.41 -11.49
C ASN A 28 -15.09 -28.67 -10.16
N HIS A 29 -15.61 -27.45 -10.20
CA HIS A 29 -16.03 -26.73 -9.01
C HIS A 29 -17.44 -27.16 -8.64
N ARG A 30 -17.62 -27.66 -7.41
CA ARG A 30 -18.90 -28.16 -6.90
C ARG A 30 -19.40 -27.22 -5.80
N VAL A 31 -20.64 -26.78 -5.93
CA VAL A 31 -21.34 -25.98 -4.92
C VAL A 31 -22.54 -26.80 -4.43
N GLU A 32 -22.66 -26.96 -3.13
CA GLU A 32 -23.82 -27.61 -2.52
C GLU A 32 -25.03 -26.67 -2.56
N LEU A 33 -26.12 -27.10 -3.20
CA LEU A 33 -27.37 -26.34 -3.30
C LEU A 33 -28.42 -26.86 -2.33
N MET A 34 -28.41 -28.16 -2.04
CA MET A 34 -29.31 -28.79 -1.09
C MET A 34 -28.67 -30.03 -0.48
N GLN A 35 -28.73 -30.12 0.85
CA GLN A 35 -28.44 -31.33 1.61
C GLN A 35 -29.63 -31.66 2.52
N ARG A 36 -30.18 -32.87 2.39
CA ARG A 36 -31.31 -33.31 3.22
C ARG A 36 -31.20 -34.78 3.58
N SER A 37 -31.28 -35.10 4.87
CA SER A 37 -31.43 -36.49 5.32
C SER A 37 -32.78 -37.04 4.88
N LEU A 38 -32.78 -38.22 4.27
CA LEU A 38 -33.97 -38.90 3.77
C LEU A 38 -34.54 -39.81 4.85
N THR A 39 -35.82 -39.60 5.14
CA THR A 39 -36.62 -40.50 5.98
C THR A 39 -37.59 -41.29 5.13
N PHE A 40 -38.19 -42.34 5.70
CA PHE A 40 -39.23 -43.12 5.02
C PHE A 40 -40.44 -42.25 4.60
N THR A 41 -40.74 -41.19 5.36
CA THR A 41 -41.80 -40.23 5.03
C THR A 41 -41.46 -39.40 3.79
N ASP A 42 -40.18 -39.07 3.60
CA ASP A 42 -39.72 -38.32 2.42
C ASP A 42 -39.81 -39.17 1.16
N LEU A 43 -39.51 -40.47 1.27
CA LEU A 43 -39.71 -41.44 0.17
C LEU A 43 -41.19 -41.59 -0.17
N ARG A 44 -42.08 -41.60 0.83
CA ARG A 44 -43.53 -41.63 0.61
C ARG A 44 -44.05 -40.35 -0.07
N ASN A 45 -43.38 -39.23 0.16
CA ASN A 45 -43.73 -37.91 -0.41
C ASN A 45 -42.72 -37.47 -1.48
N ALA A 46 -42.27 -38.40 -2.34
CA ALA A 46 -41.21 -38.15 -3.32
C ALA A 46 -41.55 -37.01 -4.30
N ASP A 47 -42.82 -36.80 -4.64
CA ASP A 47 -43.26 -35.71 -5.52
C ASP A 47 -42.85 -34.33 -5.00
N ARG A 48 -42.91 -34.14 -3.67
CA ARG A 48 -42.50 -32.89 -3.04
C ARG A 48 -40.99 -32.69 -3.12
N LEU A 49 -40.21 -33.74 -2.92
CA LEU A 49 -38.75 -33.68 -3.08
C LEU A 49 -38.37 -33.33 -4.52
N LEU A 50 -39.02 -33.95 -5.50
CA LEU A 50 -38.78 -33.66 -6.91
C LEU A 50 -39.16 -32.22 -7.27
N HIS A 51 -40.24 -31.71 -6.69
CA HIS A 51 -40.63 -30.30 -6.85
C HIS A 51 -39.58 -29.35 -6.28
N ASP A 52 -39.07 -29.62 -5.08
CA ASP A 52 -38.03 -28.81 -4.45
C ASP A 52 -36.74 -28.80 -5.30
N ILE A 53 -36.33 -29.96 -5.83
CA ILE A 53 -35.16 -30.06 -6.74
C ILE A 53 -35.42 -29.28 -8.04
N ALA A 54 -36.61 -29.38 -8.63
CA ALA A 54 -36.96 -28.68 -9.85
C ALA A 54 -36.99 -27.17 -9.65
N ALA A 55 -37.41 -26.69 -8.47
CA ALA A 55 -37.36 -25.28 -8.12
C ALA A 55 -35.91 -24.76 -8.08
N ILE A 56 -34.98 -25.50 -7.48
CA ILE A 56 -33.54 -25.16 -7.48
C ILE A 56 -32.99 -25.12 -8.90
N GLU A 57 -33.32 -26.11 -9.72
CA GLU A 57 -32.86 -26.18 -11.12
C GLU A 57 -33.35 -24.98 -11.94
N ASN A 58 -34.59 -24.53 -11.72
CA ASN A 58 -35.14 -23.37 -12.43
C ASN A 58 -34.56 -22.04 -11.95
N LEU A 59 -34.27 -21.90 -10.66
CA LEU A 59 -33.77 -20.65 -10.07
C LEU A 59 -32.27 -20.47 -10.27
N GLU A 60 -31.51 -21.55 -10.14
CA GLU A 60 -30.03 -21.50 -10.04
C GLU A 60 -29.32 -22.32 -11.11
N GLY A 61 -30.04 -23.15 -11.88
CA GLY A 61 -29.43 -24.06 -12.86
C GLY A 61 -28.60 -23.36 -13.93
N SER A 62 -28.95 -22.13 -14.32
CA SER A 62 -28.19 -21.33 -15.30
C SER A 62 -26.79 -20.92 -14.83
N GLN A 63 -26.49 -21.03 -13.54
CA GLN A 63 -25.19 -20.68 -12.96
C GLN A 63 -24.16 -21.83 -13.05
N TYR A 64 -24.60 -23.02 -13.45
CA TYR A 64 -23.81 -24.24 -13.47
C TYR A 64 -23.92 -24.94 -14.83
N ASP A 65 -22.89 -25.73 -15.20
CA ASP A 65 -22.93 -26.51 -16.44
C ASP A 65 -23.84 -27.74 -16.30
N ARG A 66 -23.95 -28.27 -15.08
CA ARG A 66 -24.85 -29.37 -14.73
C ARG A 66 -25.16 -29.43 -13.24
N LEU A 67 -26.26 -30.10 -12.90
CA LEU A 67 -26.65 -30.41 -11.53
C LEU A 67 -26.45 -31.91 -11.26
N ASP A 68 -25.63 -32.24 -10.29
CA ASP A 68 -25.47 -33.61 -9.77
C ASP A 68 -26.45 -33.85 -8.62
N LYS A 69 -27.27 -34.90 -8.75
CA LYS A 69 -28.28 -35.29 -7.76
C LYS A 69 -27.92 -36.69 -7.27
N LYS A 70 -27.58 -36.86 -6.01
CA LYS A 70 -27.10 -38.15 -5.46
C LYS A 70 -27.68 -38.42 -4.08
N VAL A 71 -27.90 -39.70 -3.78
CA VAL A 71 -28.23 -40.17 -2.44
C VAL A 71 -27.05 -40.96 -1.91
N LYS A 72 -26.47 -40.54 -0.79
CA LYS A 72 -25.36 -41.23 -0.13
C LYS A 72 -25.56 -41.22 1.37
N ASP A 73 -25.37 -42.35 2.02
CA ASP A 73 -25.49 -42.51 3.48
C ASP A 73 -26.83 -41.97 4.04
N GLY A 74 -27.92 -42.17 3.30
CA GLY A 74 -29.25 -41.70 3.67
C GLY A 74 -29.46 -40.18 3.50
N VAL A 75 -28.57 -39.48 2.79
CA VAL A 75 -28.66 -38.04 2.54
C VAL A 75 -28.81 -37.80 1.04
N LEU A 76 -29.83 -37.04 0.66
CA LEU A 76 -29.99 -36.47 -0.67
C LEU A 76 -29.15 -35.20 -0.77
N LEU A 77 -28.22 -35.17 -1.73
CA LEU A 77 -27.37 -34.05 -2.04
C LEU A 77 -27.61 -33.59 -3.48
N VAL A 78 -27.81 -32.28 -3.65
CA VAL A 78 -27.87 -31.61 -4.95
C VAL A 78 -26.68 -30.65 -5.04
N GLU A 79 -25.82 -30.86 -6.02
CA GLU A 79 -24.63 -30.05 -6.26
C GLU A 79 -24.70 -29.38 -7.64
N GLY A 80 -24.48 -28.07 -7.69
CA GLY A 80 -24.16 -27.36 -8.92
C GLY A 80 -22.71 -27.63 -9.30
N VAL A 81 -22.47 -28.10 -10.53
CA VAL A 81 -21.13 -28.38 -11.04
C VAL A 81 -20.80 -27.42 -12.17
N LYS A 82 -19.73 -26.64 -11.97
CA LYS A 82 -19.15 -25.76 -12.98
C LYS A 82 -17.78 -26.31 -13.39
N GLN A 83 -17.60 -26.56 -14.68
CA GLN A 83 -16.36 -26.99 -15.27
C GLN A 83 -15.49 -25.75 -15.50
N ILE A 84 -14.41 -25.65 -14.74
CA ILE A 84 -13.43 -24.59 -14.90
C ILE A 84 -12.32 -25.12 -15.80
N THR A 85 -12.15 -24.46 -16.95
CA THR A 85 -11.19 -24.87 -17.99
C THR A 85 -9.80 -24.31 -17.77
N GLU A 86 -9.69 -23.13 -17.16
CA GLU A 86 -8.40 -22.41 -17.05
C GLU A 86 -8.25 -21.60 -15.75
N ARG A 87 -9.27 -20.81 -15.38
CA ARG A 87 -9.17 -19.84 -14.29
C ARG A 87 -10.43 -19.81 -13.43
N MET A 88 -10.24 -19.86 -12.11
CA MET A 88 -11.28 -19.54 -11.14
C MET A 88 -11.29 -18.01 -10.92
N GLU A 89 -12.47 -17.41 -11.00
CA GLU A 89 -12.65 -15.98 -10.69
C GLU A 89 -12.39 -15.72 -9.20
N GLY A 90 -11.83 -14.54 -8.92
CA GLY A 90 -11.64 -14.08 -7.53
C GLY A 90 -12.93 -13.53 -6.94
N LEU A 91 -12.96 -13.42 -5.62
CA LEU A 91 -14.08 -12.82 -4.88
C LEU A 91 -14.08 -11.29 -4.91
N GLY A 92 -13.10 -10.68 -5.58
CA GLY A 92 -12.87 -9.24 -5.55
C GLY A 92 -12.17 -8.77 -4.27
N GLY A 93 -11.82 -7.49 -4.24
CA GLY A 93 -11.08 -6.85 -3.15
C GLY A 93 -9.65 -6.47 -3.54
N GLU A 94 -9.04 -5.61 -2.73
CA GLU A 94 -7.63 -5.23 -2.82
C GLU A 94 -6.99 -5.44 -1.45
N PHE A 95 -5.73 -5.85 -1.45
CA PHE A 95 -4.93 -5.96 -0.24
C PHE A 95 -3.51 -5.52 -0.56
N THR A 96 -2.85 -4.88 0.40
CA THR A 96 -1.48 -4.40 0.27
C THR A 96 -0.67 -4.96 1.41
N TYR A 97 0.42 -5.65 1.07
CA TYR A 97 1.41 -6.09 2.05
C TYR A 97 2.50 -5.03 2.16
N CYS A 98 2.76 -4.54 3.37
CA CYS A 98 3.78 -3.54 3.63
C CYS A 98 4.86 -4.13 4.53
N THR A 99 6.11 -4.02 4.11
CA THR A 99 7.25 -4.33 4.99
C THR A 99 7.57 -3.10 5.83
N LEU A 100 7.63 -3.27 7.14
CA LEU A 100 8.04 -2.18 8.03
C LEU A 100 9.53 -1.90 7.81
N GLY A 101 9.87 -0.65 7.49
CA GLY A 101 11.27 -0.21 7.44
C GLY A 101 11.90 -0.21 8.83
N ALA A 102 13.23 -0.02 8.91
CA ALA A 102 13.88 0.10 10.21
C ALA A 102 13.28 1.26 11.01
N ALA A 103 13.12 1.05 12.32
CA ALA A 103 12.47 2.02 13.19
C ALA A 103 13.22 3.36 13.16
N VAL A 104 12.48 4.45 13.03
CA VAL A 104 13.03 5.79 13.22
C VAL A 104 13.09 6.05 14.73
N ASP A 105 14.28 5.88 15.31
CA ASP A 105 14.53 6.19 16.71
C ASP A 105 14.74 7.72 16.84
N MET A 106 13.72 8.41 17.33
CA MET A 106 13.76 9.87 17.47
C MET A 106 14.83 10.33 18.47
N ASP A 107 15.10 9.55 19.53
CA ASP A 107 16.08 9.95 20.57
C ASP A 107 17.51 9.84 20.04
N ARG A 108 17.84 8.74 19.34
CA ARG A 108 19.17 8.56 18.70
C ARG A 108 19.38 9.44 17.47
N MET A 109 18.29 9.86 16.84
CA MET A 109 18.32 10.85 15.78
C MET A 109 18.67 12.24 16.31
N LEU A 110 18.21 12.59 17.52
CA LEU A 110 18.53 13.87 18.19
C LEU A 110 19.99 13.93 18.68
N THR A 111 20.60 12.80 19.02
CA THR A 111 22.04 12.73 19.38
C THR A 111 22.96 12.65 18.16
N GLY A 112 22.42 12.39 16.97
CA GLY A 112 23.20 12.19 15.75
C GLY A 112 23.92 10.84 15.66
N GLU A 113 23.69 9.93 16.62
CA GLU A 113 24.31 8.60 16.67
C GLU A 113 23.76 7.67 15.59
N HIS A 114 22.46 7.76 15.32
CA HIS A 114 21.80 7.01 14.25
C HIS A 114 20.88 7.93 13.45
N LEU A 115 21.42 8.44 12.35
CA LEU A 115 20.66 9.23 11.38
C LEU A 115 19.87 8.28 10.45
N PRO A 116 18.56 8.50 10.24
CA PRO A 116 17.76 7.67 9.33
C PRO A 116 18.23 7.84 7.88
N SER A 117 17.94 6.86 7.03
CA SER A 117 18.20 6.99 5.61
C SER A 117 17.31 8.06 4.97
N PHE A 118 17.68 8.49 3.76
CA PHE A 118 16.94 9.52 3.03
C PHE A 118 15.47 9.15 2.80
N ASP A 119 15.21 7.90 2.42
CA ASP A 119 13.87 7.37 2.16
C ASP A 119 13.03 7.29 3.44
N GLN A 120 13.62 6.87 4.57
CA GLN A 120 12.92 6.80 5.86
C GLN A 120 12.52 8.19 6.35
N LEU A 121 13.46 9.13 6.34
CA LEU A 121 13.19 10.51 6.74
C LEU A 121 12.22 11.18 5.76
N GLY A 122 12.40 10.95 4.47
CA GLY A 122 11.56 11.50 3.42
C GLY A 122 10.11 11.05 3.54
N ALA A 123 9.87 9.75 3.77
CA ALA A 123 8.53 9.21 3.96
C ALA A 123 7.83 9.81 5.18
N LEU A 124 8.55 9.93 6.30
CA LEU A 124 8.04 10.55 7.53
C LEU A 124 7.67 12.02 7.30
N LEU A 125 8.59 12.81 6.73
CA LEU A 125 8.38 14.24 6.48
C LEU A 125 7.26 14.50 5.49
N TYR A 126 7.21 13.71 4.42
CA TYR A 126 6.14 13.77 3.43
C TYR A 126 4.79 13.56 4.13
N HIS A 127 4.65 12.46 4.89
CA HIS A 127 3.41 12.16 5.60
C HIS A 127 3.03 13.25 6.61
N MET A 128 3.98 13.76 7.40
CA MET A 128 3.70 14.83 8.37
C MET A 128 3.24 16.14 7.71
N ALA A 129 3.73 16.46 6.51
CA ALA A 129 3.35 17.67 5.80
C ALA A 129 2.06 17.53 4.97
N THR A 130 1.81 16.36 4.39
CA THR A 130 0.74 16.16 3.40
C THR A 130 -0.42 15.33 3.94
N ASN A 131 -0.21 14.61 5.05
CA ASN A 131 -1.11 13.57 5.56
C ASN A 131 -1.37 12.44 4.54
N GLU A 132 -0.48 12.29 3.55
CA GLU A 132 -0.55 11.28 2.50
C GLU A 132 0.65 10.32 2.62
N ALA A 133 0.52 9.11 2.06
CA ALA A 133 1.65 8.19 1.97
C ALA A 133 2.57 8.60 0.81
N MET A 134 3.87 8.63 1.06
CA MET A 134 4.86 8.86 0.00
C MET A 134 4.89 7.67 -0.97
N GLN A 135 4.88 7.95 -2.27
CA GLN A 135 5.01 6.91 -3.29
C GLN A 135 6.50 6.64 -3.57
N PRO A 136 7.03 5.43 -3.32
CA PRO A 136 8.45 5.15 -3.52
C PRO A 136 8.92 5.36 -4.96
N ALA A 137 8.04 5.14 -5.95
CA ALA A 137 8.35 5.33 -7.36
C ALA A 137 8.55 6.80 -7.76
N ALA A 138 8.05 7.76 -6.97
CA ALA A 138 8.23 9.18 -7.22
C ALA A 138 9.53 9.72 -6.62
N LEU A 139 10.22 8.94 -5.77
CA LEU A 139 11.44 9.33 -5.10
C LEU A 139 12.58 9.46 -6.11
N ALA A 140 13.16 10.66 -6.21
CA ALA A 140 14.35 10.91 -7.01
C ALA A 140 15.41 11.60 -6.16
N LEU A 141 16.55 10.96 -5.94
CA LEU A 141 17.64 11.46 -5.10
C LEU A 141 18.91 11.67 -5.93
N ASP A 142 19.41 12.90 -5.94
CA ASP A 142 20.80 13.17 -6.27
C ASP A 142 21.66 12.93 -5.01
N GLN A 143 22.32 11.77 -4.96
CA GLN A 143 23.16 11.39 -3.82
C GLN A 143 24.38 12.31 -3.66
N ALA A 144 24.91 12.86 -4.75
CA ALA A 144 26.07 13.74 -4.69
C ALA A 144 25.69 15.08 -4.07
N ALA A 145 24.56 15.66 -4.49
CA ALA A 145 24.06 16.93 -3.93
C ALA A 145 23.33 16.78 -2.59
N GLY A 146 22.89 15.56 -2.24
CA GLY A 146 22.03 15.32 -1.07
C GLY A 146 20.66 15.98 -1.21
N ILE A 147 20.15 16.08 -2.44
CA ILE A 147 18.89 16.74 -2.78
C ILE A 147 17.98 15.71 -3.42
N GLY A 148 16.76 15.58 -2.93
CA GLY A 148 15.78 14.70 -3.57
C GLY A 148 14.36 15.22 -3.56
N TYR A 149 13.61 14.77 -4.56
CA TYR A 149 12.19 14.95 -4.71
C TYR A 149 11.44 13.81 -4.02
N LEU A 150 10.50 14.15 -3.13
CA LEU A 150 9.74 13.18 -2.34
C LEU A 150 8.39 12.86 -2.99
N GLY A 151 7.80 13.80 -3.71
CA GLY A 151 6.50 13.61 -4.35
C GLY A 151 5.67 14.88 -4.46
N GLU A 152 4.44 14.70 -4.94
CA GLU A 152 3.45 15.75 -5.16
C GLU A 152 2.20 15.47 -4.35
N SER A 153 1.73 16.48 -3.61
CA SER A 153 0.42 16.50 -2.96
C SER A 153 -0.53 17.47 -3.68
N ALA A 154 -1.77 17.61 -3.18
CA ALA A 154 -2.72 18.58 -3.72
C ALA A 154 -2.15 20.02 -3.82
N GLN A 155 -1.31 20.42 -2.87
CA GLN A 155 -0.84 21.81 -2.74
C GLN A 155 0.66 22.01 -3.02
N TYR A 156 1.47 20.95 -2.87
CA TYR A 156 2.92 21.06 -2.84
C TYR A 156 3.64 20.04 -3.73
N HIS A 157 4.75 20.48 -4.29
CA HIS A 157 5.89 19.63 -4.62
C HIS A 157 6.82 19.58 -3.41
N VAL A 158 7.15 18.38 -2.92
CA VAL A 158 7.90 18.19 -1.68
C VAL A 158 9.33 17.77 -1.97
N TRP A 159 10.28 18.45 -1.35
CA TRP A 159 11.72 18.25 -1.52
C TRP A 159 12.41 18.07 -0.17
N LEU A 160 13.51 17.33 -0.17
CA LEU A 160 14.35 17.10 0.98
C LEU A 160 15.82 17.34 0.62
N ILE A 161 16.50 18.18 1.40
CA ILE A 161 17.96 18.36 1.36
C ILE A 161 18.55 17.65 2.59
N TYR A 162 19.12 16.47 2.38
CA TYR A 162 19.57 15.59 3.46
C TYR A 162 20.58 14.54 3.00
N LYS A 163 21.57 14.30 3.86
CA LYS A 163 22.38 13.07 3.90
C LYS A 163 22.49 12.63 5.35
N PRO A 164 22.58 11.33 5.65
CA PRO A 164 22.75 10.81 7.02
C PRO A 164 24.19 11.01 7.52
N GLU A 165 24.73 12.22 7.38
CA GLU A 165 26.13 12.57 7.63
C GLU A 165 26.19 13.93 8.35
N LEU A 166 26.60 13.95 9.62
CA LEU A 166 26.63 15.18 10.43
C LEU A 166 27.42 16.32 9.77
N GLN A 167 28.55 16.01 9.13
CA GLN A 167 29.38 17.00 8.42
C GLN A 167 28.62 17.67 7.28
N PHE A 168 27.87 16.90 6.46
CA PHE A 168 27.02 17.45 5.41
C PHE A 168 25.90 18.29 6.03
N LEU A 169 25.23 17.77 7.07
CA LEU A 169 24.11 18.44 7.70
C LEU A 169 24.48 19.82 8.24
N GLN A 170 25.68 19.97 8.82
CA GLN A 170 26.24 21.23 9.34
C GLN A 170 26.81 22.15 8.25
N SER A 171 27.01 21.63 7.04
CA SER A 171 27.60 22.39 5.94
C SER A 171 26.62 23.39 5.35
N ARG A 172 27.19 24.35 4.60
CA ARG A 172 26.37 25.27 3.80
C ARG A 172 25.63 24.59 2.66
N GLU A 173 26.13 23.43 2.22
CA GLU A 173 25.55 22.65 1.14
C GLU A 173 24.23 22.00 1.54
N ALA A 174 23.95 21.80 2.83
CA ALA A 174 22.65 21.30 3.26
C ALA A 174 21.57 22.38 3.36
N ALA A 175 21.93 23.68 3.27
CA ALA A 175 20.96 24.75 3.40
C ALA A 175 20.14 24.98 2.11
N LEU A 176 18.92 25.47 2.28
CA LEU A 176 18.13 26.05 1.19
C LEU A 176 18.73 27.40 0.77
N THR A 177 19.07 27.53 -0.50
CA THR A 177 19.63 28.75 -1.11
C THR A 177 18.72 29.26 -2.23
N MET A 178 18.96 30.49 -2.69
CA MET A 178 18.21 31.07 -3.81
C MET A 178 18.35 30.24 -5.09
N ALA A 179 19.56 29.78 -5.42
CA ALA A 179 19.81 28.96 -6.61
C ALA A 179 19.00 27.66 -6.57
N LYS A 180 19.05 26.92 -5.46
CA LYS A 180 18.25 25.69 -5.30
C LYS A 180 16.75 25.94 -5.37
N ALA A 181 16.28 27.06 -4.79
CA ALA A 181 14.87 27.45 -4.87
C ALA A 181 14.43 27.69 -6.32
N GLN A 182 15.28 28.31 -7.14
CA GLN A 182 15.03 28.48 -8.58
C GLN A 182 15.01 27.13 -9.30
N ASP A 183 15.96 26.25 -9.01
CA ASP A 183 16.05 24.92 -9.60
C ASP A 183 14.81 24.07 -9.30
N PHE A 184 14.30 24.10 -8.07
CA PHE A 184 13.09 23.35 -7.69
C PHE A 184 11.84 23.84 -8.43
N VAL A 185 11.66 25.17 -8.51
CA VAL A 185 10.53 25.76 -9.24
C VAL A 185 10.63 25.47 -10.74
N ALA A 186 11.83 25.50 -11.31
CA ALA A 186 12.06 25.17 -12.72
C ALA A 186 11.82 23.68 -13.02
N ALA A 187 12.25 22.80 -12.11
CA ALA A 187 12.07 21.36 -12.26
C ALA A 187 10.60 20.92 -12.13
N LYS A 188 9.83 21.57 -11.25
CA LYS A 188 8.43 21.24 -10.97
C LYS A 188 7.55 22.49 -10.89
N PRO A 189 7.21 23.11 -12.04
CA PRO A 189 6.40 24.33 -12.05
C PRO A 189 4.93 24.05 -11.69
N GLY A 190 4.22 25.08 -11.23
CA GLY A 190 2.76 25.08 -11.06
C GLY A 190 2.26 24.99 -9.62
N LYS A 191 2.95 24.27 -8.73
CA LYS A 191 2.62 24.19 -7.29
C LYS A 191 3.69 24.84 -6.42
N LYS A 192 3.35 25.07 -5.15
CA LYS A 192 4.31 25.55 -4.15
C LYS A 192 5.36 24.48 -3.91
N GLN A 193 6.62 24.87 -3.74
CA GLN A 193 7.71 23.97 -3.39
C GLN A 193 7.85 23.97 -1.86
N LEU A 194 7.52 22.86 -1.21
CA LEU A 194 7.82 22.66 0.20
C LEU A 194 9.20 22.00 0.32
N VAL A 195 10.15 22.70 0.93
CA VAL A 195 11.54 22.22 1.04
C VAL A 195 11.88 21.99 2.50
N PHE A 196 12.17 20.73 2.82
CA PHE A 196 12.77 20.33 4.07
C PHE A 196 14.29 20.44 4.01
N ALA A 197 14.87 21.20 4.92
CA ALA A 197 16.33 21.35 5.03
C ALA A 197 16.76 21.73 6.46
N PRO A 198 18.01 21.48 6.87
CA PRO A 198 18.48 21.81 8.22
C PRO A 198 18.52 23.33 8.46
N ALA A 199 18.77 24.11 7.41
CA ALA A 199 18.89 25.56 7.47
C ALA A 199 18.46 26.23 6.15
N LYS A 200 18.31 27.55 6.19
CA LYS A 200 18.12 28.38 4.99
C LYS A 200 19.07 29.57 4.99
N PHE A 201 19.60 29.91 3.82
CA PHE A 201 20.38 31.13 3.57
C PHE A 201 19.68 32.08 2.60
N VAL A 202 18.36 31.93 2.48
CA VAL A 202 17.50 32.83 1.72
C VAL A 202 16.28 33.20 2.58
N SER A 203 15.87 34.47 2.52
CA SER A 203 14.70 34.94 3.27
C SER A 203 13.42 34.77 2.45
N GLN A 204 12.29 34.60 3.13
CA GLN A 204 10.98 34.49 2.46
C GLN A 204 10.69 35.71 1.59
N ARG A 205 11.08 36.91 2.06
CA ARG A 205 10.90 38.16 1.31
C ARG A 205 11.62 38.13 -0.04
N LEU A 206 12.84 37.59 -0.09
CA LEU A 206 13.61 37.49 -1.34
C LEU A 206 13.00 36.44 -2.28
N LEU A 207 12.52 35.31 -1.76
CA LEU A 207 11.83 34.31 -2.57
C LEU A 207 10.57 34.88 -3.22
N VAL A 208 9.75 35.60 -2.43
CA VAL A 208 8.55 36.28 -2.93
C VAL A 208 8.89 37.36 -3.95
N ALA A 209 9.91 38.18 -3.70
CA ALA A 209 10.35 39.21 -4.65
C ALA A 209 10.85 38.62 -6.00
N ALA A 210 11.41 37.41 -5.97
CA ALA A 210 11.81 36.67 -7.16
C ALA A 210 10.66 35.90 -7.82
N GLY A 211 9.43 35.98 -7.30
CA GLY A 211 8.26 35.24 -7.80
C GLY A 211 8.31 33.73 -7.54
N LEU A 212 9.16 33.28 -6.61
CA LEU A 212 9.34 31.86 -6.31
C LEU A 212 8.38 31.43 -5.19
N ALA A 213 7.46 30.53 -5.53
CA ALA A 213 6.51 29.94 -4.59
C ALA A 213 7.18 28.81 -3.77
N VAL A 214 8.16 29.16 -2.93
CA VAL A 214 8.93 28.21 -2.12
C VAL A 214 8.67 28.45 -0.63
N GLU A 215 8.44 27.37 0.10
CA GLU A 215 8.22 27.33 1.54
C GLU A 215 9.32 26.49 2.20
N PHE A 216 9.96 27.05 3.21
CA PHE A 216 10.99 26.36 3.99
C PHE A 216 10.36 25.72 5.22
N ALA A 217 10.55 24.41 5.37
CA ALA A 217 10.29 23.68 6.60
C ALA A 217 11.62 23.23 7.23
N PRO A 218 11.94 23.62 8.47
CA PRO A 218 13.11 23.09 9.14
C PRO A 218 12.94 21.60 9.40
N LEU A 219 14.05 20.87 9.40
CA LEU A 219 14.02 19.47 9.81
C LEU A 219 13.66 19.38 11.31
N PRO A 220 12.88 18.36 11.75
CA PRO A 220 12.34 18.26 13.11
C PRO A 220 13.40 18.25 14.22
N TRP A 221 14.64 17.91 13.87
CA TRP A 221 15.79 17.83 14.75
C TRP A 221 16.54 19.16 14.73
N ALA A 222 16.45 19.90 15.83
CA ALA A 222 17.35 21.01 16.10
C ALA A 222 18.75 20.46 16.49
N LEU A 223 19.44 19.76 15.57
CA LEU A 223 20.86 19.34 15.74
C LEU A 223 21.82 20.53 15.97
N TYR A 224 21.31 21.76 15.93
CA TYR A 224 22.07 23.00 16.07
C TYR A 224 21.94 23.68 17.43
N ARG A 225 21.14 23.15 18.36
CA ARG A 225 20.91 23.84 19.65
C ARG A 225 21.87 23.44 20.78
N ALA A 226 22.71 22.43 20.56
CA ALA A 226 23.96 22.24 21.31
C ALA A 226 25.08 22.57 20.32
N GLU A 227 25.79 23.68 20.36
CA GLU A 227 26.50 24.30 21.48
C GLU A 227 26.45 25.84 21.35
N ARG A 228 25.72 26.49 22.26
CA ARG A 228 26.08 27.83 22.75
C ARG A 228 25.96 27.77 24.27
N GLY A 229 26.90 27.03 24.87
CA GLY A 229 27.22 27.05 26.29
C GLY A 229 28.66 27.50 26.42
#